data_AF-A0A1I2N861-F1
#
_entry.id   AF-A0A1I2N861-F1
#
_cell.length_a   1.000
_cell.length_b   1.000
_cell.length_c   1.000
_cell.angle_alpha   90.00
_cell.angle_beta   90.00
_cell.angle_gamma   90.00
#
_symmetry.space_group_name_H-M   'P 1'
#
loop_
_entity.id
_entity.type
_entity.pdbx_description
1 polymer ?
#
loop_
_entity_poly.entity_id
_entity_poly.type
_entity_poly.pdbx_seq_one_letter_code
_entity_poly.pdbx_strand_id
1 'polypeptide(L)' 'MLWYILVGVICLAAGLILGFLIARKYMMNYLKKNPPINENMLRVMMAQMGQHPSQKKINQMMKAINHQTK' A
#
# COMPACT_ATOMS: atom_id res chain seq x y z
N MET A 1 3.50 43.98 -1.11
CA MET A 1 3.57 43.11 0.09
C MET A 1 2.60 41.93 0.07
N LEU A 2 1.30 42.11 -0.18
CA LEU A 2 0.31 41.01 -0.21
C LEU A 2 0.50 39.95 -1.32
N TRP A 3 1.08 40.32 -2.46
CA TRP A 3 1.32 39.41 -3.59
C TRP A 3 2.25 38.24 -3.26
N TYR A 4 3.30 38.49 -2.46
CA TYR A 4 4.25 37.45 -2.06
C TYR A 4 3.61 36.37 -1.18
N ILE A 5 2.64 36.78 -0.35
CA ILE A 5 1.89 35.86 0.52
C ILE A 5 0.98 34.98 -0.31
N LEU A 6 0.29 35.54 -1.30
CA LEU A 6 -0.59 34.79 -2.21
C LEU A 6 0.20 33.74 -3.03
N VAL A 7 1.36 34.13 -3.58
CA VAL A 7 2.25 33.22 -4.32
C VAL A 7 2.80 32.12 -3.40
N GLY A 8 3.16 32.45 -2.17
CA GLY A 8 3.62 31.48 -1.17
C GLY A 8 2.58 30.41 -0.84
N VAL A 9 1.31 30.80 -0.68
CA VAL A 9 0.20 29.87 -0.40
C VAL A 9 -0.08 28.96 -1.60
N ILE A 10 -0.06 29.50 -2.83
CA ILE A 10 -0.28 28.69 -4.04
C ILE A 10 0.87 27.68 -4.23
N CYS A 11 2.11 28.08 -3.97
CA CYS A 11 3.27 27.19 -4.08
C CYS A 11 3.21 26.05 -3.05
N LEU A 12 2.78 26.34 -1.81
CA LEU A 12 2.53 25.33 -0.78
C LEU A 12 1.41 24.36 -1.18
N ALA A 13 0.28 24.88 -1.67
CA ALA A 13 -0.84 24.05 -2.12
C ALA A 13 -0.43 23.15 -3.30
N ALA A 14 0.27 23.70 -4.29
CA ALA A 14 0.78 22.94 -5.44
C ALA A 14 1.80 21.88 -5.01
N GLY A 15 2.71 22.21 -4.09
CA GLY A 15 3.70 21.28 -3.55
C GLY A 15 3.06 20.10 -2.79
N LEU A 16 2.01 20.35 -2.02
CA LEU A 16 1.26 19.28 -1.32
C LEU A 16 0.55 18.34 -2.30
N ILE A 17 -0.12 18.90 -3.32
CA ILE A 17 -0.84 18.10 -4.32
C ILE A 17 0.14 17.24 -5.12
N LEU A 18 1.23 17.86 -5.62
CA LEU A 18 2.27 17.13 -6.37
C LEU A 18 2.97 16.10 -5.50
N GLY A 19 3.33 16.45 -4.27
CA GLY A 19 3.96 15.53 -3.31
C GLY A 19 3.09 14.32 -2.99
N PHE A 20 1.80 14.53 -2.74
CA PHE A 20 0.85 13.45 -2.46
C PHE A 20 0.69 12.49 -3.64
N LEU A 21 0.58 13.01 -4.87
CA LEU A 21 0.43 12.19 -6.07
C LEU A 21 1.68 11.36 -6.35
N ILE A 22 2.88 11.95 -6.21
CA ILE A 22 4.14 11.25 -6.39
C ILE A 22 4.33 10.18 -5.32
N ALA A 23 4.10 10.51 -4.05
CA ALA A 23 4.20 9.57 -2.93
C ALA A 23 3.24 8.38 -3.12
N ARG A 24 1.99 8.65 -3.53
CA ARG A 24 1.00 7.60 -3.83
C ARG A 24 1.49 6.66 -4.93
N LYS A 25 2.00 7.21 -6.03
CA LYS A 25 2.52 6.41 -7.16
C LYS A 25 3.76 5.60 -6.76
N TYR A 26 4.66 6.19 -5.98
CA TYR A 26 5.85 5.52 -5.48
C TYR A 26 5.50 4.36 -4.55
N MET A 27 4.57 4.57 -3.61
CA MET A 27 4.13 3.55 -2.66
C MET A 27 3.44 2.38 -3.37
N MET A 28 2.59 2.67 -4.37
CA MET A 28 1.97 1.64 -5.22
C MET A 28 3.02 0.80 -5.97
N ASN A 29 4.05 1.45 -6.52
CA ASN A 29 5.14 0.76 -7.19
C ASN A 29 6.00 -0.07 -6.23
N TYR A 30 6.20 0.41 -5.00
CA TYR A 30 6.92 -0.33 -3.96
C TYR A 30 6.19 -1.62 -3.58
N LEU A 31 4.88 -1.54 -3.33
CA LEU A 31 4.03 -2.70 -3.00
C LEU A 31 3.91 -3.70 -4.16
N LYS A 32 3.98 -3.23 -5.42
CA LYS A 32 4.03 -4.10 -6.59
C LYS A 32 5.36 -4.85 -6.72
N LYS A 33 6.48 -4.21 -6.34
CA LYS A 33 7.82 -4.83 -6.38
C LYS A 33 8.05 -5.82 -5.24
N ASN A 34 7.51 -5.53 -4.05
CA ASN A 34 7.54 -6.42 -2.88
C ASN A 34 6.09 -6.70 -2.44
N PRO A 35 5.47 -7.79 -2.94
CA PRO A 35 4.06 -8.07 -2.66
C PRO A 35 3.84 -8.14 -1.14
N PRO A 36 2.80 -7.47 -0.62
CA PRO A 36 2.61 -7.30 0.83
C PRO A 36 2.29 -8.60 1.57
N ILE A 37 1.89 -9.66 0.86
CA ILE A 37 1.47 -10.93 1.46
C ILE A 37 2.11 -12.11 0.73
N ASN A 38 2.77 -12.99 1.48
CA ASN A 38 3.32 -14.27 1.03
C ASN A 38 2.80 -15.43 1.92
N GLU A 39 3.07 -16.68 1.57
CA GLU A 39 2.55 -17.87 2.29
C GLU A 39 2.91 -17.88 3.78
N ASN A 40 4.14 -17.50 4.11
CA ASN A 40 4.62 -17.49 5.49
C ASN A 40 3.92 -16.41 6.30
N MET A 41 3.72 -15.22 5.71
CA MET A 41 3.01 -14.13 6.37
C MET A 41 1.52 -14.48 6.56
N LEU A 42 0.87 -15.13 5.59
CA LEU A 42 -0.48 -15.69 5.73
C LEU A 42 -0.55 -16.75 6.82
N ARG A 43 0.44 -17.64 6.90
CA ARG A 43 0.51 -18.66 7.95
C ARG A 43 0.63 -18.01 9.32
N VAL A 44 1.54 -17.05 9.49
CA VAL A 44 1.73 -16.31 10.74
C VAL A 44 0.46 -15.54 11.11
N MET A 45 -0.15 -14.83 10.16
CA MET A 45 -1.38 -14.07 10.39
C MET A 45 -2.55 -14.96 10.82
N MET A 46 -2.70 -16.14 10.20
CA MET A 46 -3.72 -17.11 10.61
C MET A 46 -3.38 -17.81 11.93
N ALA A 47 -2.09 -18.10 12.19
CA ALA A 47 -1.63 -18.66 13.44
C ALA A 47 -1.83 -17.68 14.62
N GLN A 48 -1.63 -16.38 14.39
CA GLN A 48 -1.95 -15.31 15.35
C GLN A 48 -3.44 -15.27 15.69
N MET A 49 -4.31 -15.69 14.78
CA MET A 49 -5.75 -15.82 15.00
C MET A 49 -6.15 -17.15 15.67
N GLY A 50 -5.19 -17.95 16.13
CA GLY A 50 -5.44 -19.26 16.76
C GLY A 50 -5.89 -20.34 15.79
N GLN A 51 -5.83 -20.10 14.48
CA GLN A 51 -6.07 -21.11 13.47
C GLN A 51 -4.76 -21.81 13.14
N HIS A 52 -4.76 -23.15 13.04
CA HIS A 52 -3.69 -23.90 12.40
C HIS A 52 -4.03 -24.09 10.91
N PRO A 53 -3.64 -23.17 10.01
CA PRO A 53 -3.98 -23.30 8.61
C PRO A 53 -3.19 -24.43 7.94
N SER A 54 -3.89 -25.27 7.17
CA SER A 54 -3.26 -26.24 6.26
C SER A 54 -2.67 -25.54 5.03
N GLN A 55 -1.59 -26.08 4.46
CA GLN A 55 -0.93 -25.57 3.24
C GLN A 55 -1.90 -25.36 2.07
N LYS A 56 -2.91 -26.22 1.93
CA LYS A 56 -3.93 -26.09 0.88
C LYS A 56 -4.79 -24.82 1.07
N LYS A 57 -5.17 -24.52 2.31
CA LYS A 57 -5.97 -23.34 2.68
C LYS A 57 -5.16 -22.05 2.47
N ILE A 58 -3.87 -22.06 2.82
CA ILE A 58 -2.95 -20.94 2.58
C ILE A 58 -2.84 -20.64 1.08
N ASN A 59 -2.64 -21.67 0.26
CA ASN A 59 -2.51 -21.49 -1.18
C ASN A 59 -3.83 -21.00 -1.83
N GLN A 60 -4.98 -21.49 -1.36
CA GLN A 60 -6.29 -20.99 -1.79
C GLN A 60 -6.49 -19.51 -1.41
N MET A 61 -6.09 -19.11 -0.22
CA MET A 61 -6.19 -17.72 0.24
C MET A 61 -5.20 -16.81 -0.48
N MET A 62 -3.97 -17.24 -0.75
CA MET A 62 -3.04 -16.48 -1.59
C MET A 62 -3.61 -16.21 -2.98
N LYS A 63 -4.24 -17.21 -3.61
CA LYS A 63 -4.88 -17.03 -4.92
C LYS A 63 -6.02 -16.01 -4.86
N ALA A 64 -6.84 -16.04 -3.81
CA ALA A 64 -7.91 -15.06 -3.61
C ALA A 64 -7.39 -13.62 -3.43
N ILE A 65 -6.30 -13.45 -2.66
CA ILE A 65 -5.66 -12.14 -2.42
C ILE A 65 -5.02 -11.60 -3.71
N ASN A 66 -4.33 -12.45 -4.47
CA ASN A 66 -3.75 -12.08 -5.76
C ASN A 66 -4.82 -11.65 -6.77
N HIS A 67 -6.01 -12.24 -6.70
CA HIS A 67 -7.13 -11.88 -7.56
C HIS A 67 -7.77 -10.54 -7.17
N GLN A 68 -7.76 -10.17 -5.89
CA GLN A 68 -8.24 -8.87 -5.39
C GLN A 68 -7.28 -7.71 -5.68
N THR A 69 -5.99 -8.01 -5.89
CA THR A 69 -4.94 -7.00 -6.09
C THR A 69 -4.75 -6.66 -7.59
N LYS A 70 -5.38 -7.41 -8.50
CA LYS A 70 -5.44 -7.11 -9.93
C LYS A 70 -6.52 -6.08 -10.23
#